data_AF-A0A3M8CKB7-F1
#
_entry.id   AF-A0A3M8CKB7-F1
#
_cell.length_a   1.000
_cell.length_b   1.000
_cell.length_c   1.000
_cell.angle_alpha   90.00
_cell.angle_beta   90.00
_cell.angle_gamma   90.00
#
_symmetry.space_group_name_H-M   'P 1'
#
loop_
_entity.id
_entity.type
_entity.pdbx_description
1 polymer ?
#
loop_
_entity_poly.entity_id
_entity_poly.type
_entity_poly.pdbx_seq_one_letter_code
_entity_poly.pdbx_strand_id
1 'polypeptide(L)'
;MAKKNEYSGAEKLAILEELKTGGGTLVEVAHKYNLHKKTLRAWRHQYELYGMEGLEIRIKNNRYSPELKLQAVQDYLSGKY
;
A
#
# COMPACT_ATOMS: atom_id res chain seq x y z
N MET A 1 19.82 3.46 1.40
CA MET A 1 18.61 4.14 1.92
C MET A 1 17.45 3.75 1.02
N ALA A 2 16.37 3.17 1.58
CA ALA A 2 15.22 2.77 0.76
C ALA A 2 14.56 4.03 0.18
N LYS A 3 14.47 4.10 -1.16
CA LYS A 3 13.77 5.19 -1.84
C LYS A 3 12.36 5.28 -1.29
N LYS A 4 12.08 6.40 -0.61
CA LYS A 4 10.75 6.76 -0.13
C LYS A 4 9.84 6.79 -1.36
N ASN A 5 8.75 6.04 -1.35
CA ASN A 5 7.75 5.96 -2.45
C ASN A 5 7.57 7.35 -3.09
N GLU A 6 8.14 7.55 -4.29
CA GLU A 6 8.12 8.85 -4.99
C GLU A 6 6.74 9.16 -5.59
N TYR A 7 5.83 8.17 -5.61
CA TYR A 7 4.50 8.27 -6.21
C TYR A 7 3.39 8.54 -5.19
N SER A 8 2.67 9.63 -5.37
CA SER A 8 1.43 10.00 -4.68
C SER A 8 0.30 9.02 -5.00
N GLY A 9 -0.70 8.89 -4.10
CA GLY A 9 -1.87 8.04 -4.32
C GLY A 9 -2.61 8.35 -5.63
N ALA A 10 -2.69 9.63 -6.00
CA ALA A 10 -3.29 10.06 -7.27
C ALA A 10 -2.47 9.61 -8.49
N GLU A 11 -1.14 9.70 -8.45
CA GLU A 11 -0.27 9.24 -9.54
C GLU A 11 -0.37 7.73 -9.73
N LYS A 12 -0.45 6.97 -8.63
CA LYS A 12 -0.66 5.51 -8.68
C LYS A 12 -1.99 5.17 -9.33
N LEU A 13 -3.05 5.94 -9.05
CA LEU A 13 -4.35 5.74 -9.67
C LEU A 13 -4.27 5.99 -11.18
N ALA A 14 -3.66 7.09 -11.61
CA ALA A 14 -3.48 7.39 -13.04
C ALA A 14 -2.74 6.25 -13.78
N ILE A 15 -1.69 5.69 -13.16
CA ILE A 15 -0.95 4.54 -13.72
C ILE A 15 -1.83 3.29 -13.81
N LEU A 16 -2.67 3.02 -12.79
CA LEU A 16 -3.59 1.88 -12.80
C LEU A 16 -4.73 2.06 -13.81
N GLU A 17 -5.22 3.28 -14.00
CA GLU A 17 -6.22 3.61 -15.01
C GLU A 17 -5.67 3.44 -16.42
N GLU A 18 -4.47 3.96 -16.72
CA GLU A 18 -3.79 3.79 -18.02
C GLU A 18 -3.65 2.30 -18.39
N LEU A 19 -3.38 1.47 -17.38
CA LEU A 19 -3.26 0.04 -17.52
C LEU A 19 -4.62 -0.66 -17.72
N LYS A 20 -5.73 -0.03 -17.30
CA LYS A 20 -7.10 -0.54 -17.46
C LYS A 20 -7.72 -0.12 -18.80
N THR A 21 -7.41 1.07 -19.29
CA THR A 21 -7.86 1.59 -20.61
C THR A 21 -7.13 0.97 -21.80
N GLY A 22 -6.19 0.05 -21.56
CA GLY A 22 -5.53 -0.73 -22.62
C GLY A 22 -4.27 -0.07 -23.20
N GLY A 23 -3.65 0.87 -22.47
CA GLY A 23 -2.42 1.55 -22.89
C GLY A 23 -1.15 0.69 -22.88
N GLY A 24 -1.24 -0.57 -22.47
CA GLY A 24 -0.13 -1.52 -22.51
C GLY A 24 -0.27 -2.69 -21.52
N THR A 25 0.63 -3.65 -21.64
CA THR A 25 0.78 -4.77 -20.71
C THR A 25 1.37 -4.26 -19.40
N LEU A 26 1.09 -4.95 -18.29
CA LEU A 26 1.67 -4.68 -16.96
C LEU A 26 3.20 -4.58 -16.95
N VAL A 27 3.86 -5.18 -17.93
CA VAL A 27 5.31 -5.09 -18.17
C VAL A 27 5.70 -3.73 -18.75
N GLU A 28 4.98 -3.27 -19.77
CA GLU A 28 5.29 -2.03 -20.49
C GLU A 28 5.09 -0.81 -19.60
N VAL A 29 3.97 -0.77 -18.87
CA VAL A 29 3.69 0.28 -17.88
C VAL A 29 4.73 0.24 -16.75
N ALA A 30 5.10 -0.95 -16.26
CA ALA A 30 6.16 -1.08 -15.27
C ALA A 30 7.50 -0.50 -15.77
N HIS A 31 7.89 -0.80 -17.01
CA HIS A 31 9.10 -0.23 -17.60
C HIS A 31 9.01 1.28 -17.82
N LYS A 32 7.87 1.79 -18.30
CA LYS A 32 7.62 3.22 -18.54
C LYS A 32 7.81 4.07 -17.28
N TYR A 33 7.30 3.57 -16.15
CA TYR A 33 7.38 4.26 -14.85
C TYR A 33 8.56 3.78 -13.99
N ASN A 34 9.46 2.95 -14.54
CA ASN A 34 10.59 2.33 -13.84
C ASN A 34 10.19 1.65 -12.52
N LEU A 35 9.01 1.03 -12.52
CA LEU A 35 8.40 0.31 -11.40
C LEU A 35 8.59 -1.19 -11.57
N HIS A 36 8.57 -1.92 -10.45
CA HIS A 36 8.53 -3.38 -10.51
C HIS A 36 7.10 -3.87 -10.72
N LYS A 37 6.91 -4.92 -11.53
CA LYS A 37 5.59 -5.53 -11.80
C LYS A 37 4.84 -5.92 -10.51
N LYS A 38 5.60 -6.38 -9.50
CA LYS A 38 5.07 -6.69 -8.15
C LYS A 38 4.44 -5.45 -7.48
N THR A 39 5.03 -4.27 -7.65
CA THR A 39 4.53 -3.01 -7.08
C THR A 39 3.19 -2.63 -7.70
N LEU A 40 3.07 -2.69 -9.03
CA LEU A 40 1.79 -2.43 -9.72
C LEU A 40 0.69 -3.43 -9.30
N ARG A 41 1.05 -4.71 -9.15
CA ARG A 41 0.11 -5.74 -8.71
C ARG A 41 -0.35 -5.50 -7.26
N ALA A 42 0.56 -5.07 -6.38
CA ALA A 42 0.23 -4.68 -5.02
C ALA A 42 -0.70 -3.46 -4.98
N TRP A 43 -0.42 -2.41 -5.77
CA TRP A 43 -1.29 -1.23 -5.86
C TRP A 43 -2.69 -1.58 -6.38
N ARG A 44 -2.80 -2.41 -7.42
CA ARG A 44 -4.10 -2.88 -7.90
C ARG A 44 -4.89 -3.58 -6.79
N HIS A 45 -4.25 -4.49 -6.07
CA HIS A 45 -4.90 -5.23 -5.00
C HIS A 45 -5.29 -4.33 -3.81
N GLN A 46 -4.43 -3.39 -3.44
CA GLN A 46 -4.74 -2.40 -2.41
C GLN A 46 -5.90 -1.49 -2.82
N TYR A 47 -5.97 -1.09 -4.08
CA TYR A 47 -7.07 -0.31 -4.62
C TYR A 47 -8.39 -1.09 -4.63
N GLU A 48 -8.35 -2.39 -4.96
CA GLU A 48 -9.54 -3.25 -4.94
C GLU A 48 -10.07 -3.49 -3.51
N LEU A 49 -9.18 -3.59 -2.52
CA LEU A 49 -9.56 -3.82 -1.13
C LEU A 49 -9.95 -2.55 -0.36
N TYR A 50 -9.20 -1.46 -0.56
CA TYR A 50 -9.26 -0.25 0.27
C TYR A 50 -9.57 1.02 -0.54
N GLY A 51 -9.81 0.91 -1.84
CA GLY A 51 -10.01 2.07 -2.71
C GLY A 51 -8.80 2.99 -2.77
N MET A 52 -9.05 4.30 -2.82
CA MET A 52 -8.01 5.32 -2.86
C MET A 52 -7.09 5.31 -1.64
N GLU A 53 -7.63 4.99 -0.47
CA GLU A 53 -6.89 4.92 0.79
C GLU A 53 -5.80 3.84 0.74
N GLY A 54 -6.03 2.78 -0.03
CA GLY A 54 -5.04 1.72 -0.27
C GLY A 54 -3.83 2.18 -1.07
N LEU A 55 -4.00 3.20 -1.93
CA LEU A 55 -2.94 3.77 -2.75
C LEU A 55 -2.18 4.90 -2.06
N GLU A 56 -2.71 5.46 -0.98
CA GLU A 56 -2.02 6.51 -0.23
C GLU A 56 -0.65 6.05 0.28
N ILE A 57 0.30 6.99 0.29
CA ILE A 57 1.60 6.73 0.89
C ILE A 57 1.38 6.61 2.39
N ARG A 58 1.52 5.40 2.95
CA ARG A 58 1.59 5.23 4.40
C ARG A 58 2.91 5.81 4.91
N ILE A 59 2.88 7.10 5.26
CA ILE A 59 4.05 7.83 5.80
C ILE A 59 4.38 7.31 7.20
N LYS A 60 3.38 6.81 7.93
CA LYS A 60 3.54 6.34 9.30
C LYS A 60 3.62 4.81 9.33
N ASN A 61 4.71 4.29 9.87
CA ASN A 61 4.76 2.91 10.35
C ASN A 61 3.70 2.80 11.46
N ASN A 62 2.79 1.82 11.39
CA ASN A 62 1.74 1.66 12.38
C ASN A 62 2.35 1.17 13.69
N ARG A 63 2.94 2.10 14.45
CA ARG A 63 3.43 1.84 15.81
C ARG A 63 2.19 1.75 16.68
N TYR A 64 1.91 0.55 17.18
CA TYR A 64 0.96 0.38 18.25
C TYR A 64 1.29 1.34 19.39
N SER A 65 0.28 2.08 19.86
CA SER A 65 0.42 2.98 20.99
C SER A 65 0.88 2.20 22.22
N PRO A 66 1.64 2.82 23.14
CA PRO A 66 2.06 2.18 24.38
C PRO A 66 0.87 1.61 25.16
N GLU A 67 -0.25 2.34 25.18
CA GLU A 67 -1.51 1.95 25.82
C GLU A 67 -2.07 0.64 25.25
N LEU A 68 -2.14 0.51 23.92
CA LEU A 68 -2.64 -0.71 23.27
C LEU A 68 -1.72 -1.91 23.55
N LYS A 69 -0.40 -1.69 23.59
CA LYS A 69 0.55 -2.74 23.97
C LYS A 69 0.37 -3.20 25.42
N LEU A 70 0.14 -2.25 26.33
CA LEU A 70 -0.13 -2.55 27.74
C LEU A 70 -1.43 -3.33 27.90
N GLN A 71 -2.49 -2.91 27.20
CA GLN A 71 -3.78 -3.62 27.23
C GLN A 71 -3.64 -5.07 26.76
N ALA A 72 -2.96 -5.30 25.64
CA ALA A 72 -2.74 -6.65 25.12
C ALA A 72 -1.98 -7.57 26.11
N VAL A 73 -1.00 -7.02 26.85
CA VAL A 73 -0.28 -7.77 27.90
C VAL A 73 -1.19 -8.08 29.08
N GLN A 74 -2.02 -7.11 29.50
CA GLN A 74 -2.97 -7.31 30.59
C GLN A 74 -4.06 -8.34 30.23
N ASP A 75 -4.62 -8.26 29.03
CA ASP A 75 -5.63 -9.20 28.54
C ASP A 75 -5.07 -10.63 28.52
N TYR A 76 -3.85 -10.82 28.01
CA TYR A 76 -3.14 -12.10 28.03
C TYR A 76 -2.94 -12.64 29.45
N LEU A 77 -2.47 -11.81 30.39
CA LEU A 77 -2.27 -12.21 31.79
C LEU A 77 -3.58 -12.48 32.54
N SER A 78 -4.67 -11.82 32.14
CA SER A 78 -6.00 -12.00 32.75
C SER A 78 -6.77 -13.20 32.21
N GLY A 79 -6.28 -13.85 31.15
CA GLY A 79 -6.97 -14.96 30.48
C GLY A 79 -8.26 -14.54 29.76
N LYS A 80 -8.47 -13.23 29.55
CA LYS A 80 -9.57 -12.70 28.74
C LYS A 80 -9.08 -12.55 27.30
N TYR A 81 -9.12 -13.62 26.55
CA TYR A 81 -8.92 -13.65 25.10
C TYR A 81 -9.97 -14.53 24.44
#